data_AF-A0A519DQ14-F1
#
_entry.id   AF-A0A519DQ14-F1
#
_cell.length_a   1.000
_cell.length_b   1.000
_cell.length_c   1.000
_cell.angle_alpha   90.00
_cell.angle_beta   90.00
_cell.angle_gamma   90.00
#
_symmetry.space_group_name_H-M   'P 1'
#
loop_
_entity.id
_entity.type
_entity.pdbx_description
1 polymer ?
#
loop_
_entity_poly.entity_id
_entity_poly.type
_entity_poly.pdbx_seq_one_letter_code
_entity_poly.pdbx_strand_id
1 'polypeptide(L)'
;MAAERQGWNTWNRYMKAGIVDDTIMFTDNQIIIDHAIGKTKQTIGKCYPIDAAVAYSLASAGPNADLSAKDLVNQYTRAATAMMSQTVAYGKVPNPETKSCEKDMVNGLVCTFKAPILVNDIIYMEGKTTLVNWLMKNKITGLDSYGKFRTTSHYATLINNDISALIGMLLSNKYKPLRLAIEKKLGSTKWATPSNSSANLYEMKNTQGVCGWKDDPEQKCGHHDGSYITDWVMVKTENGDGFTQLWSRERGEAVVENGWHIDQIQGYFGYNGYKNISPERVILWNKNARSLGNIMEEKRVIKEINGALRRMSARNFNVVRKEGLRNKARYTWKNWDWLFSLQNWITQTSKKNRKEHDLVNGWKYTKYESRKSFGHEIAKFKWIPGKENTDYHVDNNNTVPKSYCDKESIKTYHIKQKYGWRDGVTLPYRFPDLKSAANFKNMANQLACKLGAVNKDGRTWDATAGLDSIEPSENMKLTTTTHILEMDADKEPEIIPTPKEVLHALFWGTPQDYDKHIAYLNEKTAKFYKRPQILNQEETKEDVEKIVTG
;
A
#
# COMPACT_ATOMS: atom_id res chain seq x y z
N MET A 1 11.06 12.84 -5.50
CA MET A 1 9.90 12.35 -6.28
C MET A 1 9.94 13.01 -7.65
N ALA A 2 9.69 12.26 -8.73
CA ALA A 2 9.54 12.88 -10.05
C ALA A 2 8.32 13.82 -10.02
N ALA A 3 8.44 15.01 -10.60
CA ALA A 3 7.33 15.97 -10.65
C ALA A 3 6.08 15.30 -11.25
N GLU A 4 4.92 15.58 -10.65
CA GLU A 4 3.65 15.02 -11.10
C GLU A 4 3.43 15.41 -12.57
N ARG A 5 2.90 14.46 -13.35
CA ARG A 5 2.64 14.69 -14.77
C ARG A 5 1.18 14.53 -15.14
N GLN A 6 0.72 15.30 -16.13
CA GLN A 6 -0.58 15.07 -16.76
C GLN A 6 -0.70 13.62 -17.24
N GLY A 7 -1.87 13.01 -17.03
CA GLY A 7 -2.12 11.62 -17.38
C GLY A 7 -1.56 10.57 -16.43
N TRP A 8 -0.82 10.99 -15.38
CA TRP A 8 -0.46 10.07 -14.32
C TRP A 8 -1.67 9.68 -13.49
N ASN A 9 -1.70 8.41 -13.11
CA ASN A 9 -2.75 7.88 -12.28
C ASN A 9 -2.25 6.82 -11.30
N THR A 10 -3.14 6.36 -10.45
CA THR A 10 -2.82 5.36 -9.42
C THR A 10 -3.15 3.95 -9.89
N TRP A 11 -2.43 2.96 -9.34
CA TRP A 11 -2.66 1.54 -9.61
C TRP A 11 -4.13 1.12 -9.49
N ASN A 12 -4.83 1.59 -8.44
CA ASN A 12 -6.24 1.22 -8.22
C ASN A 12 -7.16 1.68 -9.36
N ARG A 13 -6.87 2.83 -9.98
CA ARG A 13 -7.63 3.30 -11.13
C ARG A 13 -7.24 2.56 -12.40
N TYR A 14 -5.99 2.16 -12.55
CA TYR A 14 -5.55 1.30 -13.64
C TYR A 14 -6.16 -0.09 -13.60
N MET A 15 -6.37 -0.64 -12.40
CA MET A 15 -7.11 -1.89 -12.20
C MET A 15 -8.56 -1.74 -12.67
N LYS A 16 -9.24 -0.64 -12.30
CA LYS A 16 -10.58 -0.31 -12.84
C LYS A 16 -10.61 -0.13 -14.36
N ALA A 17 -9.51 0.35 -14.95
CA ALA A 17 -9.38 0.49 -16.40
C ALA A 17 -9.10 -0.85 -17.12
N GLY A 18 -8.81 -1.93 -16.39
CA GLY A 18 -8.45 -3.22 -16.97
C GLY A 18 -7.07 -3.23 -17.64
N ILE A 19 -6.14 -2.36 -17.22
CA ILE A 19 -4.75 -2.34 -17.76
C ILE A 19 -3.73 -2.98 -16.81
N VAL A 20 -4.17 -3.40 -15.63
CA VAL A 20 -3.48 -4.27 -14.67
C VAL A 20 -4.54 -5.15 -14.00
N ASP A 21 -4.14 -6.25 -13.38
CA ASP A 21 -5.06 -7.19 -12.72
C ASP A 21 -4.70 -7.39 -11.24
N ASP A 22 -5.55 -8.13 -10.51
CA ASP A 22 -5.33 -8.58 -9.13
C ASP A 22 -4.73 -10.00 -9.03
N THR A 23 -4.37 -10.60 -10.17
CA THR A 23 -3.70 -11.89 -10.28
C THR A 23 -2.30 -11.78 -10.90
N ILE A 24 -1.51 -12.85 -10.85
CA ILE A 24 -0.24 -12.98 -11.57
C ILE A 24 -0.11 -14.40 -12.14
N MET A 25 0.68 -14.58 -13.19
CA MET A 25 0.70 -15.84 -13.96
C MET A 25 1.66 -16.90 -13.40
N PHE A 26 2.63 -16.54 -12.58
CA PHE A 26 3.69 -17.49 -12.16
C PHE A 26 3.39 -18.26 -10.88
N THR A 27 2.28 -17.99 -10.20
CA THR A 27 1.91 -18.68 -8.95
C THR A 27 0.44 -18.51 -8.62
N ASP A 28 -0.17 -19.55 -8.05
CA ASP A 28 -1.54 -19.52 -7.51
C ASP A 28 -1.57 -19.21 -6.01
N ASN A 29 -0.42 -18.98 -5.37
CA ASN A 29 -0.36 -18.68 -3.95
C ASN A 29 -0.79 -17.23 -3.70
N GLN A 30 -1.98 -17.04 -3.13
CA GLN A 30 -2.55 -15.70 -2.88
C GLN A 30 -1.62 -14.77 -2.09
N ILE A 31 -0.86 -15.29 -1.12
CA ILE A 31 0.10 -14.47 -0.35
C ILE A 31 1.17 -13.91 -1.29
N ILE A 32 1.68 -14.73 -2.21
CA ILE A 32 2.68 -14.31 -3.19
C ILE A 32 2.07 -13.33 -4.20
N ILE A 33 0.85 -13.59 -4.68
CA ILE A 33 0.11 -12.70 -5.59
C ILE A 33 -0.02 -11.30 -4.97
N ASP A 34 -0.55 -11.20 -3.74
CA ASP A 34 -0.78 -9.93 -3.06
C ASP A 34 0.53 -9.16 -2.79
N HIS A 35 1.60 -9.89 -2.45
CA HIS A 35 2.92 -9.28 -2.25
C HIS A 35 3.53 -8.79 -3.57
N ALA A 36 3.43 -9.56 -4.65
CA ALA A 36 3.96 -9.18 -5.95
C ALA A 36 3.28 -7.92 -6.48
N ILE A 37 1.94 -7.90 -6.47
CA ILE A 37 1.14 -6.75 -6.91
C ILE A 37 1.36 -5.56 -5.98
N GLY A 38 1.30 -5.79 -4.67
CA GLY A 38 1.48 -4.75 -3.67
C GLY A 38 2.85 -4.06 -3.74
N LYS A 39 3.93 -4.84 -3.90
CA LYS A 39 5.28 -4.31 -4.11
C LYS A 39 5.42 -3.61 -5.45
N THR A 40 4.84 -4.15 -6.52
CA THR A 40 4.88 -3.51 -7.85
C THR A 40 4.20 -2.14 -7.79
N LYS A 41 3.00 -2.07 -7.20
CA LYS A 41 2.25 -0.83 -6.94
C LYS A 41 3.05 0.20 -6.13
N GLN A 42 3.67 -0.22 -5.02
CA GLN A 42 4.51 0.67 -4.21
C GLN A 42 5.73 1.17 -4.97
N THR A 43 6.35 0.29 -5.76
CA THR A 43 7.59 0.56 -6.51
C THR A 43 7.35 1.54 -7.65
N ILE A 44 6.25 1.40 -8.40
CA ILE A 44 5.98 2.32 -9.51
C ILE A 44 5.25 3.60 -9.10
N GLY A 45 4.48 3.56 -8.00
CA GLY A 45 3.72 4.69 -7.50
C GLY A 45 2.72 5.26 -8.51
N LYS A 46 2.71 6.59 -8.66
CA LYS A 46 1.99 7.28 -9.73
C LYS A 46 2.83 7.25 -11.00
N CYS A 47 2.25 6.81 -12.11
CA CYS A 47 2.95 6.68 -13.37
C CYS A 47 1.98 6.82 -14.54
N TYR A 48 2.43 6.66 -15.79
CA TYR A 48 1.52 6.60 -16.94
C TYR A 48 0.85 5.22 -17.08
N PRO A 49 -0.29 5.13 -17.80
CA PRO A 49 -0.98 3.86 -18.05
C PRO A 49 -0.05 2.75 -18.56
N ILE A 50 0.80 3.05 -19.55
CA ILE A 50 1.72 2.06 -20.12
C ILE A 50 2.83 1.64 -19.15
N ASP A 51 3.24 2.52 -18.24
CA ASP A 51 4.25 2.19 -17.23
C ASP A 51 3.68 1.15 -16.26
N ALA A 52 2.43 1.34 -15.82
CA ALA A 52 1.73 0.37 -14.99
C ALA A 52 1.51 -0.97 -15.69
N ALA A 53 1.03 -0.96 -16.94
CA ALA A 53 0.77 -2.18 -17.69
C ALA A 53 2.05 -3.00 -17.97
N VAL A 54 3.16 -2.33 -18.30
CA VAL A 54 4.45 -3.01 -18.50
C VAL A 54 5.02 -3.53 -17.18
N ALA A 55 4.95 -2.74 -16.09
CA ALA A 55 5.40 -3.18 -14.77
C ALA A 55 4.61 -4.41 -14.30
N TYR A 56 3.28 -4.38 -14.44
CA TYR A 56 2.41 -5.52 -14.18
C TYR A 56 2.78 -6.73 -15.03
N SER A 57 2.97 -6.54 -16.34
CA SER A 57 3.33 -7.65 -17.25
C SER A 57 4.66 -8.31 -16.88
N LEU A 58 5.67 -7.53 -16.50
CA LEU A 58 6.96 -8.05 -16.03
C LEU A 58 6.83 -8.75 -14.68
N ALA A 59 6.13 -8.14 -13.71
CA ALA A 59 5.91 -8.74 -12.40
C ALA A 59 5.10 -10.04 -12.51
N SER A 60 4.06 -10.05 -13.34
CA SER A 60 3.19 -11.21 -13.57
C SER A 60 3.90 -12.38 -14.27
N ALA A 61 4.93 -12.11 -15.06
CA ALA A 61 5.73 -13.16 -15.69
C ALA A 61 6.68 -13.86 -14.70
N GLY A 62 7.03 -13.19 -13.60
CA GLY A 62 7.77 -13.77 -12.48
C GLY A 62 9.29 -13.53 -12.50
N PRO A 63 10.00 -14.10 -11.51
CA PRO A 63 11.40 -13.77 -11.22
C PRO A 63 12.40 -14.19 -12.32
N ASN A 64 12.08 -15.26 -13.05
CA ASN A 64 12.93 -15.83 -14.09
C ASN A 64 12.52 -15.39 -15.50
N ALA A 65 11.52 -14.51 -15.62
CA ALA A 65 11.02 -14.07 -16.91
C ALA A 65 12.02 -13.14 -17.58
N ASP A 66 12.43 -13.50 -18.79
CA ASP A 66 13.35 -12.73 -19.63
C ASP A 66 12.66 -12.26 -20.91
N LEU A 67 11.94 -11.14 -20.81
CA LEU A 67 10.99 -10.72 -21.85
C LEU A 67 11.61 -9.68 -22.79
N SER A 68 11.35 -9.81 -24.08
CA SER A 68 11.57 -8.75 -25.06
C SER A 68 10.40 -7.76 -25.04
N ALA A 69 10.58 -6.60 -25.68
CA ALA A 69 9.48 -5.65 -25.86
C ALA A 69 8.30 -6.23 -26.67
N LYS A 70 8.55 -7.24 -27.52
CA LYS A 70 7.50 -7.95 -28.27
C LYS A 70 6.71 -8.90 -27.37
N ASP A 71 7.40 -9.59 -26.46
CA ASP A 71 6.76 -10.52 -25.51
C ASP A 71 5.84 -9.78 -24.52
N LEU A 72 6.08 -8.48 -24.33
CA LEU A 72 5.24 -7.58 -23.52
C LEU A 72 4.00 -7.05 -24.27
N VAL A 73 3.80 -7.39 -25.55
CA VAL A 73 2.58 -7.02 -26.29
C VAL A 73 1.45 -7.97 -25.88
N ASN A 74 0.54 -7.49 -25.06
CA ASN A 74 -0.59 -8.24 -24.54
C ASN A 74 -1.82 -7.32 -24.39
N GLN A 75 -2.94 -7.86 -23.88
CA GLN A 75 -4.17 -7.08 -23.73
C GLN A 75 -3.98 -5.83 -22.85
N TYR A 76 -3.17 -5.93 -21.79
CA TYR A 76 -2.93 -4.85 -20.85
C TYR A 76 -2.13 -3.71 -21.50
N THR A 77 -1.04 -4.03 -22.19
CA THR A 77 -0.21 -3.02 -22.87
C THR A 77 -0.89 -2.43 -24.11
N ARG A 78 -1.76 -3.19 -24.77
CA ARG A 78 -2.63 -2.69 -25.85
C ARG A 78 -3.67 -1.69 -25.33
N ALA A 79 -4.41 -2.05 -24.28
CA ALA A 79 -5.38 -1.17 -23.63
C ALA A 79 -4.70 0.10 -23.09
N ALA A 80 -3.56 -0.05 -22.41
CA ALA A 80 -2.77 1.09 -21.96
C ALA A 80 -2.27 1.95 -23.13
N THR A 81 -1.87 1.36 -24.26
CA THR A 81 -1.47 2.10 -25.47
C THR A 81 -2.63 2.92 -26.05
N ALA A 82 -3.86 2.39 -26.02
CA ALA A 82 -5.04 3.16 -26.41
C ALA A 82 -5.29 4.32 -25.45
N MET A 83 -5.15 4.13 -24.13
CA MET A 83 -5.19 5.25 -23.18
C MET A 83 -4.06 6.26 -23.43
N MET A 84 -2.90 5.76 -23.87
CA MET A 84 -1.77 6.57 -24.29
C MET A 84 -2.04 7.39 -25.57
N SER A 85 -3.19 7.30 -26.20
CA SER A 85 -3.61 8.23 -27.27
C SER A 85 -4.11 9.58 -26.78
N GLN A 86 -4.17 9.79 -25.46
CA GLN A 86 -4.64 11.01 -24.79
C GLN A 86 -6.15 11.28 -24.87
N THR A 87 -6.92 10.41 -25.54
CA THR A 87 -8.37 10.53 -25.67
C THR A 87 -9.15 9.87 -24.53
N VAL A 88 -8.46 9.09 -23.69
CA VAL A 88 -9.03 8.44 -22.50
C VAL A 88 -8.55 9.18 -21.26
N ALA A 89 -9.50 9.57 -20.40
CA ALA A 89 -9.25 10.34 -19.19
C ALA A 89 -10.09 9.80 -18.03
N TYR A 90 -9.54 9.88 -16.83
CA TYR A 90 -10.27 9.64 -15.60
C TYR A 90 -10.80 10.95 -15.04
N GLY A 91 -12.08 10.98 -14.67
CA GLY A 91 -12.64 12.15 -14.01
C GLY A 91 -14.15 12.10 -13.84
N LYS A 92 -14.69 13.14 -13.22
CA LYS A 92 -16.14 13.31 -13.07
C LYS A 92 -16.76 13.80 -14.38
N VAL A 93 -17.77 13.09 -14.88
CA VAL A 93 -18.52 13.45 -16.11
C VAL A 93 -20.01 13.19 -15.95
N PRO A 94 -20.87 13.81 -16.78
CA PRO A 94 -22.28 13.43 -16.86
C PRO A 94 -22.44 11.96 -17.18
N ASN A 95 -23.42 11.31 -16.58
CA ASN A 95 -23.67 9.90 -16.79
C ASN A 95 -24.31 9.68 -18.17
N PRO A 96 -23.63 9.03 -19.13
CA PRO A 96 -24.18 8.80 -20.48
C PRO A 96 -25.36 7.81 -20.48
N GLU A 97 -25.58 7.07 -19.41
CA GLU A 97 -26.67 6.11 -19.29
C GLU A 97 -27.97 6.73 -18.75
N THR A 98 -27.90 7.95 -18.23
CA THR A 98 -29.10 8.65 -17.76
C THR A 98 -29.81 9.26 -18.97
N LYS A 99 -31.07 8.87 -19.18
CA LYS A 99 -31.88 9.37 -20.30
C LYS A 99 -32.04 10.89 -20.21
N SER A 100 -32.11 11.54 -21.36
CA SER A 100 -32.47 12.95 -21.43
C SER A 100 -33.97 13.12 -21.67
N CYS A 101 -34.52 14.24 -21.21
CA CYS A 101 -35.93 14.58 -21.41
C CYS A 101 -36.22 15.11 -22.83
N GLU A 102 -35.19 15.26 -23.66
CA GLU A 102 -35.23 15.73 -25.06
C GLU A 102 -35.81 17.15 -25.25
N LYS A 103 -36.24 17.80 -24.18
CA LYS A 103 -36.85 19.14 -24.18
C LYS A 103 -35.88 20.19 -23.65
N ASP A 104 -35.72 21.28 -24.42
CA ASP A 104 -34.90 22.46 -24.09
C ASP A 104 -33.55 22.09 -23.44
N MET A 105 -32.77 21.19 -24.07
CA MET A 105 -31.47 20.72 -23.56
C MET A 105 -30.33 21.71 -23.83
N VAL A 106 -30.62 23.00 -23.74
CA VAL A 106 -29.65 24.05 -24.07
C VAL A 106 -28.84 24.39 -22.83
N ASN A 107 -27.60 23.92 -22.79
CA ASN A 107 -26.58 24.41 -21.86
C ASN A 107 -26.25 25.86 -22.22
N GLY A 108 -26.75 26.79 -21.41
CA GLY A 108 -26.58 28.21 -21.66
C GLY A 108 -26.46 29.03 -20.38
N LEU A 109 -26.24 30.31 -20.56
CA LEU A 109 -26.30 31.31 -19.52
C LEU A 109 -27.56 32.12 -19.72
N VAL A 110 -28.34 32.26 -18.65
CA VAL A 110 -29.31 33.34 -18.54
C VAL A 110 -28.55 34.54 -17.99
N CYS A 111 -28.30 35.51 -18.87
CA CYS A 111 -27.70 36.77 -18.52
C CYS A 111 -28.81 37.75 -18.13
N THR A 112 -28.74 38.30 -16.93
CA THR A 112 -29.67 39.33 -16.46
C THR A 112 -28.92 40.64 -16.35
N PHE A 113 -29.32 41.65 -17.13
CA PHE A 113 -28.70 42.97 -17.07
C PHE A 113 -28.72 43.54 -15.64
N LYS A 114 -27.69 44.30 -15.28
CA LYS A 114 -27.71 45.10 -14.06
C LYS A 114 -28.62 46.31 -14.18
N ALA A 115 -29.02 46.87 -13.05
CA ALA A 115 -29.87 48.03 -12.99
C ALA A 115 -29.16 49.26 -13.59
N PRO A 116 -29.89 50.13 -14.30
CA PRO A 116 -29.34 51.35 -14.82
C PRO A 116 -29.16 52.37 -13.68
N ILE A 117 -28.08 53.14 -13.74
CA ILE A 117 -27.82 54.29 -12.87
C ILE A 117 -27.51 55.51 -13.72
N LEU A 118 -27.78 56.70 -13.18
CA LEU A 118 -27.47 57.97 -13.82
C LEU A 118 -26.29 58.61 -13.10
N VAL A 119 -25.21 58.90 -13.82
CA VAL A 119 -24.03 59.62 -13.31
C VAL A 119 -23.67 60.70 -14.31
N ASN A 120 -23.63 61.96 -13.88
CA ASN A 120 -23.29 63.11 -14.73
C ASN A 120 -24.08 63.16 -16.06
N ASP A 121 -25.40 62.96 -15.99
CA ASP A 121 -26.29 62.93 -17.17
C ASP A 121 -26.03 61.77 -18.15
N ILE A 122 -25.29 60.75 -17.74
CA ILE A 122 -24.99 59.56 -18.54
C ILE A 122 -25.54 58.31 -17.83
N ILE A 123 -26.21 57.45 -18.60
CA ILE A 123 -26.78 56.19 -18.14
C ILE A 123 -25.75 55.06 -18.25
N TYR A 124 -25.54 54.36 -17.14
CA TYR A 124 -24.65 53.19 -17.02
C TYR A 124 -25.43 51.96 -16.53
N MET A 125 -25.08 50.78 -17.03
CA MET A 125 -25.70 49.50 -16.64
C MET A 125 -24.90 48.78 -15.55
N GLU A 126 -24.65 49.45 -14.43
CA GLU A 126 -23.73 48.96 -13.39
C GLU A 126 -24.31 48.97 -11.96
N GLY A 127 -25.63 49.17 -11.83
CA GLY A 127 -26.30 49.19 -10.53
C GLY A 127 -26.13 47.89 -9.73
N LYS A 128 -26.23 48.00 -8.40
CA LYS A 128 -26.06 46.87 -7.46
C LYS A 128 -27.13 45.78 -7.54
N THR A 129 -28.26 46.05 -8.20
CA THR A 129 -29.37 45.11 -8.38
C THR A 129 -29.52 44.71 -9.84
N THR A 130 -30.33 43.69 -10.13
CA THR A 130 -30.71 43.37 -11.51
C THR A 130 -31.67 44.41 -12.09
N LEU A 131 -31.68 44.54 -13.42
CA LEU A 131 -32.61 45.39 -14.16
C LEU A 131 -34.07 44.99 -13.89
N VAL A 132 -34.37 43.68 -13.78
CA VAL A 132 -35.72 43.21 -13.47
C VAL A 132 -36.20 43.72 -12.12
N ASN A 133 -35.35 43.68 -11.09
CA ASN A 133 -35.68 44.24 -9.77
C ASN A 133 -35.85 45.76 -9.83
N TRP A 134 -35.04 46.46 -10.63
CA TRP A 134 -35.17 47.89 -10.85
C TRP A 134 -36.47 48.26 -11.56
N LEU A 135 -36.88 47.53 -12.59
CA LEU A 135 -38.16 47.73 -13.29
C LEU A 135 -39.34 47.57 -12.33
N MET A 136 -39.34 46.50 -11.52
CA MET A 136 -40.37 46.27 -10.50
C MET A 136 -40.43 47.40 -9.47
N LYS A 137 -39.28 47.80 -8.90
CA LYS A 137 -39.20 48.91 -7.93
C LYS A 137 -39.76 50.22 -8.50
N ASN A 138 -39.60 50.45 -9.79
CA ASN A 138 -40.04 51.65 -10.48
C ASN A 138 -41.43 51.53 -11.13
N LYS A 139 -42.16 50.44 -10.87
CA LYS A 139 -43.50 50.17 -11.42
C LYS A 139 -43.54 50.20 -12.96
N ILE A 140 -42.46 49.76 -13.61
CA ILE A 140 -42.38 49.61 -15.07
C ILE A 140 -42.74 48.16 -15.41
N THR A 141 -43.93 47.95 -15.97
CA THR A 141 -44.48 46.61 -16.25
C THR A 141 -44.32 46.21 -17.72
N GLY A 142 -44.28 44.91 -18.00
CA GLY A 142 -44.25 44.35 -19.36
C GLY A 142 -42.90 44.41 -20.07
N LEU A 143 -41.83 44.79 -19.36
CA LEU A 143 -40.46 44.91 -19.91
C LEU A 143 -39.45 44.00 -19.21
N ASP A 144 -39.89 43.15 -18.29
CA ASP A 144 -39.07 42.21 -17.53
C ASP A 144 -38.36 41.19 -18.44
N SER A 145 -39.01 40.76 -19.51
CA SER A 145 -38.45 39.84 -20.51
C SER A 145 -37.26 40.44 -21.27
N TYR A 146 -37.20 41.75 -21.44
CA TYR A 146 -36.05 42.46 -22.02
C TYR A 146 -34.89 42.61 -21.05
N GLY A 147 -35.12 42.38 -19.74
CA GLY A 147 -34.06 42.41 -18.74
C GLY A 147 -33.16 41.17 -18.74
N LYS A 148 -33.52 40.14 -19.52
CA LYS A 148 -32.83 38.85 -19.57
C LYS A 148 -32.59 38.41 -21.00
N PHE A 149 -31.46 37.77 -21.26
CA PHE A 149 -31.21 37.09 -22.52
C PHE A 149 -30.51 35.75 -22.27
N ARG A 150 -30.71 34.79 -23.17
CA ARG A 150 -30.03 33.49 -23.14
C ARG A 150 -28.90 33.50 -24.17
N THR A 151 -27.74 32.98 -23.79
CA THR A 151 -26.58 32.86 -24.66
C THR A 151 -25.73 31.64 -24.28
N THR A 152 -24.80 31.21 -25.13
CA THR A 152 -23.80 30.20 -24.74
C THR A 152 -22.69 30.84 -23.90
N SER A 153 -21.94 30.03 -23.15
CA SER A 153 -20.80 30.51 -22.36
C SER A 153 -19.72 31.19 -23.22
N HIS A 154 -19.53 30.72 -24.45
CA HIS A 154 -18.59 31.34 -25.39
C HIS A 154 -19.00 32.78 -25.73
N TYR A 155 -20.25 32.96 -26.18
CA TYR A 155 -20.77 34.28 -26.52
C TYR A 155 -20.89 35.18 -25.28
N ALA A 156 -21.21 34.63 -24.10
CA ALA A 156 -21.21 35.42 -22.88
C ALA A 156 -19.82 35.95 -22.52
N THR A 157 -18.76 35.16 -22.71
CA THR A 157 -17.39 35.63 -22.48
C THR A 157 -17.00 36.69 -23.51
N LEU A 158 -17.36 36.51 -24.78
CA LEU A 158 -17.14 37.52 -25.82
C LEU A 158 -17.86 38.84 -25.49
N ILE A 159 -19.11 38.78 -25.06
CA ILE A 159 -19.90 39.94 -24.64
C ILE A 159 -19.30 40.61 -23.39
N ASN A 160 -18.74 39.83 -22.45
CA ASN A 160 -18.12 40.40 -21.25
C ASN A 160 -16.80 41.10 -21.58
N ASN A 161 -16.06 40.58 -22.57
CA ASN A 161 -14.79 41.14 -23.02
C ASN A 161 -14.96 42.31 -23.99
N ASP A 162 -16.10 42.40 -24.69
CA ASP A 162 -16.46 43.52 -25.56
C ASP A 162 -17.71 44.23 -25.04
N ILE A 163 -17.48 45.11 -24.06
CA ILE A 163 -18.52 45.95 -23.44
C ILE A 163 -19.29 46.79 -24.49
N SER A 164 -18.67 47.13 -25.63
CA SER A 164 -19.32 47.89 -26.70
C SER A 164 -20.38 47.07 -27.43
N ALA A 165 -20.17 45.77 -27.61
CA ALA A 165 -21.15 44.86 -28.20
C ALA A 165 -22.44 44.78 -27.35
N LEU A 166 -22.31 44.83 -26.02
CA LEU A 166 -23.46 44.82 -25.12
C LEU A 166 -24.29 46.12 -25.18
N ILE A 167 -23.63 47.29 -25.20
CA ILE A 167 -24.35 48.56 -25.39
C ILE A 167 -24.98 48.60 -26.78
N GLY A 168 -24.28 48.12 -27.81
CA GLY A 168 -24.86 47.93 -29.14
C GLY A 168 -26.15 47.10 -29.11
N MET A 169 -26.19 46.04 -28.29
CA MET A 169 -27.40 45.24 -28.10
C MET A 169 -28.53 46.05 -27.44
N LEU A 170 -28.27 46.80 -26.36
CA LEU A 170 -29.28 47.64 -25.70
C LEU A 170 -29.79 48.80 -26.57
N LEU A 171 -28.93 49.32 -27.45
CA LEU A 171 -29.27 50.37 -28.40
C LEU A 171 -29.97 49.83 -29.67
N SER A 172 -30.04 48.51 -29.84
CA SER A 172 -30.72 47.90 -30.99
C SER A 172 -32.23 48.12 -30.95
N ASN A 173 -32.88 48.03 -32.12
CA ASN A 173 -34.34 48.16 -32.25
C ASN A 173 -35.12 47.19 -31.36
N LYS A 174 -34.57 45.99 -31.10
CA LYS A 174 -35.19 45.00 -30.23
C LYS A 174 -35.41 45.53 -28.82
N TYR A 175 -34.42 46.23 -28.25
CA TYR A 175 -34.47 46.74 -26.87
C TYR A 175 -34.99 48.18 -26.76
N LYS A 176 -35.45 48.79 -27.87
CA LYS A 176 -35.98 50.16 -27.90
C LYS A 176 -37.06 50.42 -26.84
N PRO A 177 -38.06 49.54 -26.60
CA PRO A 177 -39.07 49.79 -25.56
C PRO A 177 -38.47 49.88 -24.16
N LEU A 178 -37.52 48.99 -23.85
CA LEU A 178 -36.78 49.01 -22.58
C LEU A 178 -35.94 50.28 -22.46
N ARG A 179 -35.19 50.63 -23.51
CA ARG A 179 -34.34 51.82 -23.54
C ARG A 179 -35.15 53.09 -23.27
N LEU A 180 -36.25 53.31 -23.98
CA LEU A 180 -37.11 54.49 -23.80
C LEU A 180 -37.70 54.56 -22.39
N ALA A 181 -38.06 53.42 -21.78
CA ALA A 181 -38.55 53.40 -20.41
C ALA A 181 -37.47 53.80 -19.40
N ILE A 182 -36.23 53.34 -19.60
CA ILE A 182 -35.08 53.73 -18.78
C ILE A 182 -34.77 55.22 -18.97
N GLU A 183 -34.68 55.69 -20.21
CA GLU A 183 -34.41 57.09 -20.56
C GLU A 183 -35.46 58.04 -19.96
N LYS A 184 -36.75 57.70 -20.12
CA LYS A 184 -37.85 58.46 -19.51
C LYS A 184 -37.75 58.51 -17.98
N LYS A 185 -37.34 57.41 -17.35
CA LYS A 185 -37.28 57.30 -15.89
C LYS A 185 -36.06 58.00 -15.30
N LEU A 186 -34.93 57.95 -15.98
CA LEU A 186 -33.68 58.57 -15.54
C LEU A 186 -33.50 60.00 -16.05
N GLY A 187 -34.29 60.44 -17.03
CA GLY A 187 -34.25 61.81 -17.55
C GLY A 187 -33.06 62.10 -18.47
N SER A 188 -32.45 61.07 -19.07
CA SER A 188 -31.31 61.21 -20.00
C SER A 188 -31.46 60.25 -21.18
N THR A 189 -30.83 60.59 -22.31
CA THR A 189 -30.70 59.75 -23.51
C THR A 189 -29.25 59.39 -23.83
N LYS A 190 -28.31 59.79 -22.97
CA LYS A 190 -26.88 59.53 -23.14
C LYS A 190 -26.51 58.22 -22.46
N TRP A 191 -25.89 57.32 -23.20
CA TRP A 191 -25.45 56.01 -22.72
C TRP A 191 -23.93 55.92 -22.82
N ALA A 192 -23.29 55.31 -21.82
CA ALA A 192 -21.87 55.00 -21.88
C ALA A 192 -21.55 53.65 -21.25
N THR A 193 -20.40 53.13 -21.63
CA THR A 193 -19.79 51.96 -21.03
C THR A 193 -19.15 52.36 -19.70
N PRO A 194 -19.22 51.52 -18.64
CA PRO A 194 -18.42 51.76 -17.45
C PRO A 194 -16.95 51.89 -17.84
N SER A 195 -16.23 52.84 -17.24
CA SER A 195 -14.81 53.04 -17.50
C SER A 195 -13.93 51.90 -16.94
N ASN A 196 -14.49 51.05 -16.10
CA ASN A 196 -13.76 49.98 -15.42
C ASN A 196 -14.01 48.65 -16.14
N SER A 197 -12.96 48.08 -16.75
CA SER A 197 -12.98 46.81 -17.50
C SER A 197 -13.35 45.58 -16.65
N SER A 198 -13.58 45.75 -15.34
CA SER A 198 -14.00 44.72 -14.39
C SER A 198 -15.48 44.77 -14.01
N ALA A 199 -16.24 45.75 -14.50
CA ALA A 199 -17.66 45.87 -14.18
C ALA A 199 -18.49 44.85 -14.98
N ASN A 200 -18.80 43.69 -14.38
CA ASN A 200 -19.76 42.74 -14.94
C ASN A 200 -21.10 43.46 -15.16
N LEU A 201 -21.54 43.64 -16.40
CA LEU A 201 -22.75 44.39 -16.78
C LEU A 201 -24.05 43.59 -16.62
N TYR A 202 -23.91 42.30 -16.32
CA TYR A 202 -25.01 41.38 -16.10
C TYR A 202 -24.61 40.32 -15.08
N GLU A 203 -25.62 39.76 -14.42
CA GLU A 203 -25.50 38.55 -13.63
C GLU A 203 -25.69 37.34 -14.55
N MET A 204 -24.80 36.35 -14.44
CA MET A 204 -24.89 35.10 -15.20
C MET A 204 -25.38 33.99 -14.29
N LYS A 205 -26.44 33.30 -14.72
CA LYS A 205 -26.87 32.05 -14.10
C LYS A 205 -26.83 30.94 -15.15
N ASN A 206 -26.10 29.86 -14.87
CA ASN A 206 -26.16 28.65 -15.67
C ASN A 206 -27.61 28.17 -15.70
N THR A 207 -28.11 27.90 -16.90
CA THR A 207 -29.39 27.23 -17.13
C THR A 207 -29.12 25.99 -17.97
N GLN A 208 -29.85 24.93 -17.66
CA GLN A 208 -29.89 23.70 -18.45
C GLN A 208 -31.18 23.67 -19.28
N GLY A 209 -31.79 24.83 -19.55
CA GLY A 209 -33.13 24.95 -20.10
C GLY A 209 -34.27 24.49 -19.16
N VAL A 210 -35.34 23.93 -19.73
CA VAL A 210 -36.56 23.51 -19.02
C VAL A 210 -36.77 22.01 -19.17
N CYS A 211 -36.70 21.29 -18.05
CA CYS A 211 -36.87 19.84 -18.04
C CYS A 211 -38.28 19.44 -18.51
N GLY A 212 -38.33 18.55 -19.50
CA GLY A 212 -39.57 17.91 -19.95
C GLY A 212 -40.19 17.00 -18.89
N TRP A 213 -39.42 16.58 -17.89
CA TRP A 213 -39.85 15.73 -16.78
C TRP A 213 -39.99 16.49 -15.46
N LYS A 214 -40.04 17.83 -15.49
CA LYS A 214 -40.15 18.65 -14.27
C LYS A 214 -41.36 18.30 -13.39
N ASP A 215 -42.40 17.72 -13.98
CA ASP A 215 -43.66 17.35 -13.32
C ASP A 215 -43.74 15.83 -13.02
N ASP A 216 -42.70 15.05 -13.35
CA ASP A 216 -42.61 13.61 -13.13
C ASP A 216 -41.46 13.30 -12.14
N PRO A 217 -41.75 13.08 -10.84
CA PRO A 217 -40.72 12.90 -9.81
C PRO A 217 -39.99 11.56 -9.90
N GLU A 218 -40.48 10.59 -10.67
CA GLU A 218 -39.84 9.28 -10.85
C GLU A 218 -38.77 9.30 -11.95
N GLN A 219 -38.83 10.28 -12.85
CA GLN A 219 -37.88 10.45 -13.94
C GLN A 219 -36.72 11.34 -13.53
N LYS A 220 -35.48 10.90 -13.80
CA LYS A 220 -34.27 11.70 -13.65
C LYS A 220 -33.68 12.03 -15.01
N CYS A 221 -33.70 13.31 -15.36
CA CYS A 221 -33.10 13.86 -16.56
C CYS A 221 -31.58 13.98 -16.42
N GLY A 222 -30.84 13.27 -17.29
CA GLY A 222 -29.39 13.35 -17.34
C GLY A 222 -28.86 14.77 -17.61
N HIS A 223 -29.64 15.60 -18.31
CA HIS A 223 -29.29 16.99 -18.60
C HIS A 223 -29.52 17.94 -17.41
N HIS A 224 -30.66 17.81 -16.69
CA HIS A 224 -31.09 18.78 -15.68
C HIS A 224 -30.78 18.37 -14.24
N ASP A 225 -30.82 17.08 -13.92
CA ASP A 225 -30.73 16.60 -12.52
C ASP A 225 -29.28 16.31 -12.10
N GLY A 226 -28.32 16.54 -12.98
CA GLY A 226 -26.90 16.43 -12.66
C GLY A 226 -26.48 15.02 -12.25
N SER A 227 -26.95 13.99 -12.96
CA SER A 227 -26.43 12.63 -12.78
C SER A 227 -24.99 12.58 -13.28
N TYR A 228 -24.03 12.42 -12.37
CA TYR A 228 -22.61 12.36 -12.69
C TYR A 228 -22.00 11.03 -12.22
N ILE A 229 -21.03 10.54 -12.97
CA ILE A 229 -20.18 9.40 -12.62
C ILE A 229 -18.72 9.85 -12.56
N THR A 230 -17.88 9.06 -11.90
CA THR A 230 -16.42 9.27 -11.89
C THR A 230 -15.73 8.00 -12.35
N ASP A 231 -15.30 7.99 -13.61
CA ASP A 231 -14.73 6.81 -14.26
C ASP A 231 -13.75 7.19 -15.38
N TRP A 232 -13.17 6.18 -16.02
CA TRP A 232 -12.44 6.32 -17.27
C TRP A 232 -13.42 6.48 -18.43
N VAL A 233 -13.25 7.56 -19.18
CA VAL A 233 -14.13 7.92 -20.29
C VAL A 233 -13.36 8.48 -21.46
N MET A 234 -14.02 8.49 -22.61
CA MET A 234 -13.66 9.28 -23.76
C MET A 234 -14.76 10.30 -24.02
N VAL A 235 -14.40 11.45 -24.57
CA VAL A 235 -15.35 12.51 -24.93
C VAL A 235 -15.27 12.76 -26.42
N LYS A 236 -16.39 12.62 -27.14
CA LYS A 236 -16.46 12.95 -28.56
C LYS A 236 -16.21 14.44 -28.79
N THR A 237 -15.59 14.78 -29.91
CA THR A 237 -15.49 16.19 -30.35
C THR A 237 -16.89 16.79 -30.56
N GLU A 238 -17.00 18.12 -30.61
CA GLU A 238 -18.31 18.79 -30.79
C GLU A 238 -18.97 18.45 -32.13
N ASN A 239 -18.16 18.21 -33.16
CA ASN A 239 -18.63 17.83 -34.49
C ASN A 239 -18.95 16.32 -34.59
N GLY A 240 -18.68 15.53 -33.55
CA GLY A 240 -18.84 14.07 -33.57
C GLY A 240 -17.71 13.31 -34.28
N ASP A 241 -16.85 14.01 -35.01
CA ASP A 241 -15.69 13.45 -35.71
C ASP A 241 -14.53 13.19 -34.72
N GLY A 242 -14.53 11.99 -34.13
CA GLY A 242 -13.47 11.51 -33.26
C GLY A 242 -13.59 11.90 -31.79
N PHE A 243 -12.47 11.84 -31.06
CA PHE A 243 -12.40 12.06 -29.62
C PHE A 243 -11.47 13.21 -29.26
N THR A 244 -11.87 14.00 -28.27
CA THR A 244 -11.07 15.08 -27.68
C THR A 244 -9.81 14.52 -27.03
N GLN A 245 -8.66 15.16 -27.25
CA GLN A 245 -7.44 14.91 -26.48
C GLN A 245 -7.57 15.61 -25.13
N LEU A 246 -7.67 14.84 -24.04
CA LEU A 246 -8.04 15.31 -22.71
C LEU A 246 -6.83 15.56 -21.80
N TRP A 247 -5.61 15.26 -22.26
CA TRP A 247 -4.37 15.53 -21.52
C TRP A 247 -3.16 15.52 -22.45
N SER A 248 -2.09 16.23 -22.08
CA SER A 248 -0.89 16.39 -22.89
C SER A 248 0.30 15.62 -22.30
N ARG A 249 1.28 15.32 -23.16
CA ARG A 249 2.60 14.76 -22.78
C ARG A 249 3.75 15.71 -23.05
N GLU A 250 3.45 16.87 -23.62
CA GLU A 250 4.46 17.75 -24.17
C GLU A 250 5.38 18.27 -23.07
N ARG A 251 6.64 18.47 -23.45
CA ARG A 251 7.78 18.78 -22.58
C ARG A 251 7.70 20.27 -22.15
N GLY A 252 6.63 20.65 -21.46
CA GLY A 252 6.34 22.01 -21.02
C GLY A 252 4.97 22.13 -20.35
N GLU A 253 3.98 21.40 -20.88
CA GLU A 253 2.60 21.38 -20.34
C GLU A 253 2.34 20.23 -19.36
N ALA A 254 3.21 19.20 -19.40
CA ALA A 254 2.98 17.98 -18.65
C ALA A 254 3.37 18.09 -17.17
N VAL A 255 4.23 19.03 -16.75
CA VAL A 255 4.63 19.16 -15.33
C VAL A 255 3.57 19.96 -14.60
N VAL A 256 3.02 19.40 -13.54
CA VAL A 256 1.92 20.01 -12.81
C VAL A 256 2.27 20.21 -11.34
N GLU A 257 1.95 21.38 -10.80
CA GLU A 257 2.28 21.75 -9.42
C GLU A 257 1.19 21.40 -8.42
N ASN A 258 0.01 20.97 -8.87
CA ASN A 258 -1.15 20.76 -8.01
C ASN A 258 -1.88 19.44 -8.38
N GLY A 259 -2.24 18.61 -7.40
CA GLY A 259 -2.87 17.29 -7.59
C GLY A 259 -4.23 17.25 -8.30
N TRP A 260 -4.66 18.37 -8.88
CA TRP A 260 -5.87 18.57 -9.66
C TRP A 260 -5.83 17.83 -11.01
N HIS A 261 -4.65 17.50 -11.52
CA HIS A 261 -4.48 16.80 -12.81
C HIS A 261 -4.62 15.27 -12.72
N ILE A 262 -4.84 14.75 -11.51
CA ILE A 262 -5.27 13.37 -11.29
C ILE A 262 -6.71 13.16 -11.78
N ASP A 263 -7.51 14.23 -11.85
CA ASP A 263 -8.77 14.30 -12.60
C ASP A 263 -8.49 14.99 -13.93
N GLN A 264 -8.25 14.18 -14.97
CA GLN A 264 -7.87 14.67 -16.29
C GLN A 264 -9.02 15.44 -16.95
N ILE A 265 -10.27 15.09 -16.65
CA ILE A 265 -11.45 15.80 -17.16
C ILE A 265 -11.50 17.21 -16.58
N GLN A 266 -11.36 17.36 -15.27
CA GLN A 266 -11.32 18.67 -14.63
C GLN A 266 -10.08 19.47 -15.04
N GLY A 267 -8.94 18.81 -15.24
CA GLY A 267 -7.73 19.45 -15.76
C GLY A 267 -7.91 20.06 -17.15
N TYR A 268 -8.66 19.38 -18.03
CA TYR A 268 -8.92 19.85 -19.39
C TYR A 268 -10.04 20.91 -19.46
N PHE A 269 -11.19 20.63 -18.86
CA PHE A 269 -12.37 21.51 -18.95
C PHE A 269 -12.39 22.62 -17.89
N GLY A 270 -11.46 22.60 -16.93
CA GLY A 270 -11.43 23.52 -15.81
C GLY A 270 -12.40 23.13 -14.67
N TYR A 271 -12.38 23.92 -13.59
CA TYR A 271 -13.23 23.69 -12.43
C TYR A 271 -14.71 23.72 -12.82
N ASN A 272 -15.44 22.63 -12.54
CA ASN A 272 -16.83 22.41 -12.97
C ASN A 272 -17.08 22.41 -14.49
N GLY A 273 -16.06 22.44 -15.33
CA GLY A 273 -16.23 22.42 -16.79
C GLY A 273 -16.85 21.14 -17.32
N TYR A 274 -16.71 20.02 -16.59
CA TYR A 274 -17.37 18.75 -16.90
C TYR A 274 -18.90 18.86 -16.97
N LYS A 275 -19.50 19.86 -16.32
CA LYS A 275 -20.95 20.10 -16.37
C LYS A 275 -21.43 20.56 -17.76
N ASN A 276 -20.53 21.08 -18.58
CA ASN A 276 -20.83 21.55 -19.93
C ASN A 276 -20.71 20.45 -20.99
N ILE A 277 -20.23 19.25 -20.62
CA ILE A 277 -20.14 18.11 -21.53
C ILE A 277 -21.56 17.57 -21.73
N SER A 278 -21.97 17.32 -22.97
CA SER A 278 -23.25 16.63 -23.22
C SER A 278 -23.11 15.14 -22.88
N PRO A 279 -24.06 14.53 -22.14
CA PRO A 279 -24.01 13.09 -21.83
C PRO A 279 -23.82 12.20 -23.05
N GLU A 280 -24.40 12.55 -24.20
CA GLU A 280 -24.30 11.79 -25.46
C GLU A 280 -22.88 11.77 -26.08
N ARG A 281 -22.03 12.73 -25.67
CA ARG A 281 -20.62 12.80 -26.07
C ARG A 281 -19.73 11.92 -25.20
N VAL A 282 -20.21 11.48 -24.04
CA VAL A 282 -19.44 10.68 -23.09
C VAL A 282 -19.54 9.21 -23.48
N ILE A 283 -18.39 8.57 -23.68
CA ILE A 283 -18.28 7.14 -23.94
C ILE A 283 -17.50 6.49 -22.81
N LEU A 284 -18.10 5.48 -22.16
CA LEU A 284 -17.43 4.75 -21.08
C LEU A 284 -16.29 3.88 -21.63
N TRP A 285 -15.13 3.96 -20.98
CA TRP A 285 -13.95 3.20 -21.37
C TRP A 285 -14.18 1.70 -21.30
N ASN A 286 -14.78 1.20 -20.21
CA ASN A 286 -15.03 -0.23 -20.01
C ASN A 286 -15.82 -0.90 -21.15
N LYS A 287 -16.72 -0.17 -21.81
CA LYS A 287 -17.49 -0.66 -22.98
C LYS A 287 -16.66 -0.82 -24.25
N ASN A 288 -15.52 -0.12 -24.34
CA ASN A 288 -14.71 -0.03 -25.57
C ASN A 288 -13.23 -0.41 -25.38
N ALA A 289 -12.80 -0.72 -24.15
CA ALA A 289 -11.40 -0.97 -23.82
C ALA A 289 -10.79 -2.08 -24.69
N ARG A 290 -11.54 -3.19 -24.86
CA ARG A 290 -11.10 -4.35 -25.65
C ARG A 290 -11.03 -4.04 -27.14
N SER A 291 -12.06 -3.40 -27.71
CA SER A 291 -12.09 -3.07 -29.14
C SER A 291 -10.99 -2.08 -29.49
N LEU A 292 -10.83 -1.01 -28.70
CA LEU A 292 -9.79 -0.01 -28.90
C LEU A 292 -8.39 -0.58 -28.72
N GLY A 293 -8.17 -1.45 -27.72
CA GLY A 293 -6.91 -2.15 -27.54
C GLY A 293 -6.55 -3.05 -28.73
N ASN A 294 -7.53 -3.76 -29.30
CA ASN A 294 -7.32 -4.64 -30.44
C ASN A 294 -6.99 -3.88 -31.73
N ILE A 295 -7.53 -2.68 -31.91
CA ILE A 295 -7.25 -1.82 -33.07
C ILE A 295 -5.84 -1.21 -33.01
N MET A 296 -5.18 -1.20 -31.85
CA MET A 296 -3.83 -0.65 -31.73
C MET A 296 -2.82 -1.47 -32.55
N GLU A 297 -2.16 -0.81 -33.50
CA GLU A 297 -1.06 -1.39 -34.26
C GLU A 297 0.08 -1.85 -33.34
N GLU A 298 0.57 -3.06 -33.54
CA GLU A 298 1.64 -3.64 -32.71
C GLU A 298 2.89 -2.75 -32.68
N LYS A 299 3.27 -2.15 -33.82
CA LYS A 299 4.41 -1.22 -33.91
C LYS A 299 4.26 -0.02 -32.96
N ARG A 300 3.03 0.50 -32.82
CA ARG A 300 2.71 1.60 -31.89
C ARG A 300 2.78 1.12 -30.44
N VAL A 301 2.24 -0.06 -30.14
CA VAL A 301 2.31 -0.66 -28.79
C VAL A 301 3.76 -0.87 -28.36
N ILE A 302 4.58 -1.46 -29.22
CA ILE A 302 6.02 -1.67 -28.98
C ILE A 302 6.74 -0.33 -28.75
N LYS A 303 6.39 0.73 -29.48
CA LYS A 303 6.97 2.07 -29.27
C LYS A 303 6.66 2.60 -27.86
N GLU A 304 5.42 2.48 -27.40
CA GLU A 304 5.02 2.90 -26.05
C GLU A 304 5.66 2.03 -24.96
N ILE A 305 5.72 0.71 -25.15
CA ILE A 305 6.42 -0.22 -24.25
C ILE A 305 7.90 0.17 -24.11
N ASN A 306 8.59 0.43 -25.23
CA ASN A 306 9.98 0.87 -25.18
C ASN A 306 10.15 2.21 -24.46
N GLY A 307 9.19 3.13 -24.62
CA GLY A 307 9.15 4.36 -23.84
C GLY A 307 9.05 4.11 -22.34
N ALA A 308 8.18 3.18 -21.94
CA ALA A 308 7.99 2.76 -20.55
C ALA A 308 9.27 2.12 -19.97
N LEU A 309 9.84 1.15 -20.68
CA LEU A 309 11.07 0.45 -20.28
C LEU A 309 12.25 1.42 -20.12
N ARG A 310 12.37 2.44 -20.99
CA ARG A 310 13.39 3.49 -20.83
C ARG A 310 13.18 4.32 -19.57
N ARG A 311 11.93 4.69 -19.24
CA ARG A 311 11.62 5.40 -17.99
C ARG A 311 11.92 4.54 -16.76
N MET A 312 11.53 3.27 -16.78
CA MET A 312 11.71 2.35 -15.67
C MET A 312 13.16 1.89 -15.46
N SER A 313 13.98 1.87 -16.51
CA SER A 313 15.42 1.58 -16.40
C SER A 313 16.27 2.82 -16.11
N ALA A 314 15.70 4.03 -16.17
CA ALA A 314 16.42 5.25 -15.81
C ALA A 314 16.71 5.34 -14.31
N ARG A 315 17.81 6.03 -13.95
CA ARG A 315 18.42 6.05 -12.59
C ARG A 315 17.45 6.36 -11.43
N ASN A 316 16.39 7.14 -11.67
CA ASN A 316 15.43 7.57 -10.65
C ASN A 316 14.30 6.56 -10.37
N PHE A 317 13.95 5.70 -11.33
CA PHE A 317 13.03 4.58 -11.10
C PHE A 317 13.84 3.32 -10.88
N ASN A 318 14.67 2.96 -11.85
CA ASN A 318 15.61 1.84 -11.82
C ASN A 318 14.99 0.51 -11.31
N VAL A 319 13.76 0.22 -11.77
CA VAL A 319 12.94 -0.93 -11.34
C VAL A 319 13.00 -2.10 -12.33
N VAL A 320 13.53 -1.87 -13.53
CA VAL A 320 13.71 -2.88 -14.58
C VAL A 320 15.19 -3.02 -14.89
N ARG A 321 15.67 -4.27 -14.99
CA ARG A 321 17.00 -4.60 -15.53
C ARG A 321 16.86 -4.81 -17.03
N LYS A 322 17.78 -4.22 -17.77
CA LYS A 322 17.88 -4.37 -19.23
C LYS A 322 19.19 -5.07 -19.55
N GLU A 323 19.12 -6.14 -20.30
CA GLU A 323 20.28 -6.85 -20.84
C GLU A 323 20.28 -6.77 -22.36
N GLY A 324 21.46 -6.62 -22.95
CA GLY A 324 21.60 -6.49 -24.40
C GLY A 324 21.16 -5.13 -24.98
N LEU A 325 21.25 -5.03 -26.31
CA LEU A 325 21.06 -3.79 -27.06
C LEU A 325 19.96 -3.93 -28.12
N ARG A 326 19.26 -2.81 -28.37
CA ARG A 326 18.26 -2.65 -29.44
C ARG A 326 17.23 -3.81 -29.44
N ASN A 327 17.12 -4.53 -30.55
CA ASN A 327 16.12 -5.58 -30.75
C ASN A 327 16.45 -6.89 -30.01
N LYS A 328 17.67 -7.02 -29.48
CA LYS A 328 18.08 -8.13 -28.63
C LYS A 328 17.97 -7.77 -27.14
N ALA A 329 17.42 -6.59 -26.83
CA ALA A 329 17.26 -6.17 -25.45
C ALA A 329 16.21 -7.03 -24.75
N ARG A 330 16.59 -7.55 -23.59
CA ARG A 330 15.76 -8.33 -22.69
C ARG A 330 15.54 -7.58 -21.39
N TYR A 331 14.39 -7.78 -20.79
CA TYR A 331 13.93 -6.99 -19.64
C TYR A 331 13.40 -7.90 -18.54
N THR A 332 13.89 -7.67 -17.33
CA THR A 332 13.46 -8.38 -16.13
C THR A 332 13.10 -7.39 -15.03
N TRP A 333 12.10 -7.76 -14.21
CA TRP A 333 11.76 -6.97 -13.03
C TRP A 333 12.87 -7.11 -11.97
N LYS A 334 13.28 -6.00 -11.34
CA LYS A 334 14.33 -6.03 -10.31
C LYS A 334 13.76 -6.39 -8.94
N ASN A 335 14.66 -6.81 -8.04
CA ASN A 335 14.39 -6.98 -6.62
C ASN A 335 13.35 -8.07 -6.34
N TRP A 336 13.73 -9.31 -6.63
CA TRP A 336 12.97 -10.52 -6.27
C TRP A 336 13.48 -11.19 -5.00
N ASP A 337 14.49 -10.66 -4.32
CA ASP A 337 15.10 -11.25 -3.11
C ASP A 337 14.07 -11.45 -1.98
N TRP A 338 13.04 -10.59 -1.95
CA TRP A 338 11.92 -10.72 -1.03
C TRP A 338 11.08 -11.99 -1.28
N LEU A 339 11.01 -12.48 -2.52
CA LEU A 339 10.20 -13.64 -2.90
C LEU A 339 10.77 -14.91 -2.29
N PHE A 340 12.09 -15.10 -2.39
CA PHE A 340 12.77 -16.26 -1.77
C PHE A 340 12.59 -16.24 -0.26
N SER A 341 12.78 -15.07 0.36
CA SER A 341 12.54 -14.88 1.80
C SER A 341 11.09 -15.19 2.17
N LEU A 342 10.12 -14.70 1.39
CA LEU A 342 8.70 -14.94 1.62
C LEU A 342 8.33 -16.42 1.45
N GLN A 343 8.79 -17.07 0.38
CA GLN A 343 8.55 -18.48 0.12
C GLN A 343 9.10 -19.34 1.25
N ASN A 344 10.28 -19.03 1.78
CA ASN A 344 10.82 -19.73 2.95
C ASN A 344 9.89 -19.56 4.18
N TRP A 345 9.34 -18.37 4.41
CA TRP A 345 8.44 -18.15 5.54
C TRP A 345 7.07 -18.82 5.34
N ILE A 346 6.49 -18.74 4.14
CA ILE A 346 5.24 -19.45 3.79
C ILE A 346 5.45 -20.94 3.98
N THR A 347 6.57 -21.48 3.47
CA THR A 347 6.94 -22.88 3.61
C THR A 347 7.07 -23.28 5.07
N GLN A 348 7.72 -22.47 5.91
CA GLN A 348 7.77 -22.74 7.35
C GLN A 348 6.40 -22.70 8.02
N THR A 349 5.51 -21.81 7.57
CA THR A 349 4.14 -21.69 8.10
C THR A 349 3.26 -22.87 7.66
N SER A 350 3.40 -23.35 6.42
CA SER A 350 2.53 -24.38 5.84
C SER A 350 3.03 -25.81 6.03
N LYS A 351 4.35 -26.04 6.11
CA LYS A 351 4.94 -27.38 6.02
C LYS A 351 4.48 -28.37 7.09
N LYS A 352 3.99 -27.91 8.24
CA LYS A 352 3.66 -28.85 9.32
C LYS A 352 2.19 -28.89 9.72
N ASN A 353 1.34 -27.96 9.27
CA ASN A 353 -0.05 -27.81 9.78
C ASN A 353 -0.12 -27.94 11.33
N ARG A 354 0.97 -27.59 12.04
CA ARG A 354 1.08 -27.72 13.48
C ARG A 354 0.39 -26.53 14.11
N LYS A 355 -0.43 -26.79 15.11
CA LYS A 355 -1.05 -25.72 15.88
C LYS A 355 0.01 -25.05 16.73
N GLU A 356 -0.07 -23.73 16.87
CA GLU A 356 0.75 -23.03 17.85
C GLU A 356 0.51 -23.66 19.24
N HIS A 357 1.60 -23.93 19.97
CA HIS A 357 1.62 -24.66 21.24
C HIS A 357 1.39 -26.18 21.14
N ASP A 358 1.59 -26.80 19.97
CA ASP A 358 1.68 -28.25 19.89
C ASP A 358 2.87 -28.76 20.72
N LEU A 359 2.67 -29.82 21.51
CA LEU A 359 3.69 -30.43 22.37
C LEU A 359 3.95 -31.84 21.88
N VAL A 360 5.17 -32.10 21.41
CA VAL A 360 5.57 -33.40 20.88
C VAL A 360 6.92 -33.77 21.47
N ASN A 361 6.99 -34.89 22.17
CA ASN A 361 8.24 -35.42 22.73
C ASN A 361 9.02 -34.40 23.59
N GLY A 362 8.30 -33.62 24.41
CA GLY A 362 8.86 -32.55 25.24
C GLY A 362 9.23 -31.26 24.48
N TRP A 363 9.06 -31.22 23.17
CA TRP A 363 9.25 -30.03 22.34
C TRP A 363 7.92 -29.32 22.08
N LYS A 364 7.87 -28.03 22.39
CA LYS A 364 6.74 -27.13 22.17
C LYS A 364 6.94 -26.29 20.92
N TYR A 365 5.98 -26.35 19.99
CA TYR A 365 5.95 -25.53 18.78
C TYR A 365 5.52 -24.10 19.13
N THR A 366 6.42 -23.13 18.97
CA THR A 366 6.18 -21.75 19.43
C THR A 366 6.46 -20.74 18.33
N LYS A 367 5.51 -19.82 18.12
CA LYS A 367 5.70 -18.62 17.29
C LYS A 367 6.66 -17.66 17.98
N TYR A 368 7.73 -17.24 17.30
CA TYR A 368 8.72 -16.33 17.89
C TYR A 368 8.86 -15.00 17.15
N GLU A 369 8.42 -14.96 15.89
CA GLU A 369 8.42 -13.75 15.07
C GLU A 369 7.18 -13.80 14.18
N SER A 370 6.48 -12.67 14.05
CA SER A 370 5.36 -12.55 13.11
C SER A 370 5.33 -11.16 12.53
N ARG A 371 4.89 -11.05 11.27
CA ARG A 371 4.65 -9.77 10.62
C ARG A 371 3.35 -9.83 9.83
N LYS A 372 2.60 -8.73 9.85
CA LYS A 372 1.48 -8.51 8.94
C LYS A 372 2.00 -7.81 7.68
N SER A 373 1.71 -8.38 6.52
CA SER A 373 2.16 -7.83 5.24
C SER A 373 1.12 -8.12 4.17
N PHE A 374 0.65 -7.06 3.49
CA PHE A 374 -0.39 -7.12 2.45
C PHE A 374 -1.63 -7.95 2.83
N GLY A 375 -2.11 -7.81 4.07
CA GLY A 375 -3.31 -8.51 4.55
C GLY A 375 -3.05 -9.89 5.16
N HIS A 376 -1.83 -10.42 5.06
CA HIS A 376 -1.46 -11.75 5.56
C HIS A 376 -0.60 -11.68 6.81
N GLU A 377 -0.87 -12.53 7.80
CA GLU A 377 0.07 -12.81 8.89
C GLU A 377 1.04 -13.90 8.45
N ILE A 378 2.33 -13.59 8.47
CA ILE A 378 3.40 -14.54 8.17
C ILE A 378 4.25 -14.68 9.43
N ALA A 379 4.41 -15.91 9.91
CA ALA A 379 5.02 -16.21 11.19
C ALA A 379 6.19 -17.18 11.04
N LYS A 380 7.16 -17.05 11.95
CA LYS A 380 8.23 -18.04 12.13
C LYS A 380 7.99 -18.80 13.42
N PHE A 381 8.27 -20.09 13.35
CA PHE A 381 8.10 -21.01 14.44
C PHE A 381 9.44 -21.68 14.77
N LYS A 382 9.53 -22.17 15.99
CA LYS A 382 10.64 -22.99 16.46
C LYS A 382 10.15 -23.96 17.52
N TRP A 383 10.91 -25.00 17.74
CA TRP A 383 10.70 -25.91 18.86
C TRP A 383 11.52 -25.44 20.05
N ILE A 384 10.87 -25.36 21.21
CA ILE A 384 11.50 -25.06 22.50
C ILE A 384 11.11 -26.13 23.51
N PRO A 385 11.86 -26.36 24.59
CA PRO A 385 11.41 -27.21 25.67
C PRO A 385 10.05 -26.79 26.20
N GLY A 386 9.14 -27.75 26.32
CA GLY A 386 7.81 -27.53 26.85
C GLY A 386 7.35 -28.68 27.72
N LYS A 387 6.38 -28.38 28.57
CA LYS A 387 5.71 -29.37 29.43
C LYS A 387 4.20 -29.19 29.31
N GLU A 388 3.47 -30.27 29.57
CA GLU A 388 2.01 -30.17 29.73
C GLU A 388 1.69 -29.22 30.89
N ASN A 389 0.66 -28.40 30.71
CA ASN A 389 0.20 -27.53 31.77
C ASN A 389 -0.67 -28.34 32.73
N THR A 390 -0.07 -28.80 33.84
CA THR A 390 -0.76 -29.60 34.88
C THR A 390 -1.68 -28.76 35.76
N ASP A 391 -1.55 -27.43 35.74
CA ASP A 391 -2.27 -26.50 36.61
C ASP A 391 -3.56 -25.97 35.95
N TYR A 392 -3.94 -26.52 34.80
CA TYR A 392 -5.15 -26.14 34.08
C TYR A 392 -6.38 -26.73 34.76
N HIS A 393 -6.95 -25.99 35.71
CA HIS A 393 -8.30 -26.25 36.19
C HIS A 393 -9.32 -25.72 35.18
N VAL A 394 -10.15 -26.62 34.67
CA VAL A 394 -11.31 -26.28 33.81
C VAL A 394 -12.38 -25.63 34.68
N ASP A 395 -12.17 -24.38 35.08
CA ASP A 395 -13.24 -23.62 35.71
C ASP A 395 -14.24 -23.16 34.65
N ASN A 396 -15.49 -23.47 34.94
CA ASN A 396 -16.64 -23.38 34.05
C ASN A 396 -16.83 -21.99 33.41
N ASN A 397 -17.21 -22.05 32.13
CA ASN A 397 -17.88 -21.03 31.32
C ASN A 397 -17.03 -19.91 30.68
N ASN A 398 -16.89 -20.06 29.35
CA ASN A 398 -16.84 -18.99 28.35
C ASN A 398 -15.69 -17.99 28.43
N THR A 399 -14.48 -18.45 28.11
CA THR A 399 -13.66 -17.92 27.00
C THR A 399 -12.36 -18.70 26.97
N VAL A 400 -12.10 -19.47 25.92
CA VAL A 400 -10.86 -20.27 25.79
C VAL A 400 -9.65 -19.32 25.72
N PRO A 401 -8.72 -19.27 26.70
CA PRO A 401 -7.45 -18.60 26.53
C PRO A 401 -6.41 -19.59 25.99
N LYS A 402 -5.71 -19.15 24.95
CA LYS A 402 -4.65 -19.86 24.22
C LYS A 402 -3.43 -20.17 25.12
N SER A 403 -3.32 -21.38 25.68
CA SER A 403 -2.06 -22.16 25.73
C SER A 403 -2.27 -23.52 26.42
N TYR A 404 -2.01 -24.63 25.70
CA TYR A 404 -2.11 -25.99 26.26
C TYR A 404 -0.83 -26.51 26.94
N CYS A 405 0.29 -25.80 26.79
CA CYS A 405 1.58 -26.23 27.30
C CYS A 405 2.42 -25.03 27.73
N ASP A 406 3.26 -25.20 28.75
CA ASP A 406 4.15 -24.15 29.24
C ASP A 406 5.55 -24.31 28.69
N LYS A 407 6.30 -23.20 28.65
CA LYS A 407 7.74 -23.25 28.37
C LYS A 407 8.43 -23.94 29.56
N GLU A 408 9.13 -25.04 29.30
CA GLU A 408 9.93 -25.71 30.33
C GLU A 408 11.31 -25.04 30.40
N SER A 409 11.71 -24.57 31.57
CA SER A 409 13.09 -24.13 31.80
C SER A 409 13.93 -25.33 32.19
N ILE A 410 14.81 -25.80 31.30
CA ILE A 410 15.74 -26.88 31.66
C ILE A 410 16.95 -26.27 32.36
N LYS A 411 17.30 -26.82 33.52
CA LYS A 411 18.36 -26.29 34.38
C LYS A 411 19.42 -27.36 34.61
N THR A 412 20.67 -26.93 34.72
CA THR A 412 21.71 -27.74 35.36
C THR A 412 22.18 -27.07 36.64
N TYR A 413 22.57 -27.90 37.61
CA TYR A 413 23.04 -27.47 38.91
C TYR A 413 24.56 -27.55 38.93
N HIS A 414 25.21 -26.61 39.60
CA HIS A 414 26.65 -26.60 39.81
C HIS A 414 26.95 -26.00 41.17
N ILE A 415 28.18 -26.20 41.63
CA ILE A 415 28.63 -25.73 42.95
C ILE A 415 29.60 -24.57 42.74
N LYS A 416 29.32 -23.45 43.40
CA LYS A 416 30.21 -22.27 43.45
C LYS A 416 30.89 -22.25 44.82
N GLN A 417 32.22 -22.35 44.83
CA GLN A 417 33.03 -22.26 46.03
C GLN A 417 33.43 -20.81 46.28
N LYS A 418 32.92 -20.21 47.35
CA LYS A 418 33.24 -18.86 47.79
C LYS A 418 34.63 -18.85 48.45
N TYR A 419 35.44 -17.86 48.06
CA TYR A 419 36.73 -17.55 48.67
C TYR A 419 36.70 -16.12 49.20
N GLY A 420 36.39 -15.96 50.49
CA GLY A 420 36.33 -14.65 51.13
C GLY A 420 35.31 -13.70 50.49
N TRP A 421 35.75 -12.48 50.15
CA TRP A 421 34.93 -11.42 49.57
C TRP A 421 34.83 -11.47 48.03
N ARG A 422 35.60 -12.34 47.36
CA ARG A 422 35.59 -12.44 45.90
C ARG A 422 34.43 -13.31 45.41
N ASP A 423 34.00 -13.05 44.18
CA ASP A 423 33.09 -13.91 43.45
C ASP A 423 33.67 -15.34 43.41
N GLY A 424 32.98 -16.28 44.04
CA GLY A 424 33.45 -17.66 44.17
C GLY A 424 33.75 -18.33 42.81
N VAL A 425 34.59 -19.36 42.83
CA VAL A 425 34.93 -20.16 41.65
C VAL A 425 33.86 -21.21 41.43
N THR A 426 33.34 -21.31 40.21
CA THR A 426 32.43 -22.39 39.82
C THR A 426 33.24 -23.67 39.59
N LEU A 427 32.91 -24.74 40.32
CA LEU A 427 33.50 -26.05 40.08
C LEU A 427 33.10 -26.58 38.69
N PRO A 428 33.95 -27.37 38.02
CA PRO A 428 33.69 -27.85 36.66
C PRO A 428 32.55 -28.87 36.58
N TYR A 429 32.09 -29.40 37.72
CA TYR A 429 31.04 -30.40 37.79
C TYR A 429 29.66 -29.78 37.60
N ARG A 430 28.88 -30.38 36.69
CA ARG A 430 27.46 -30.08 36.50
C ARG A 430 26.62 -31.31 36.82
N PHE A 431 25.43 -31.05 37.33
CA PHE A 431 24.47 -32.08 37.73
C PHE A 431 23.12 -31.84 37.06
N PRO A 432 22.42 -32.91 36.63
CA PRO A 432 21.12 -32.80 35.97
C PRO A 432 20.00 -32.36 36.93
N ASP A 433 20.13 -32.66 38.22
CA ASP A 433 19.12 -32.37 39.23
C ASP A 433 19.73 -31.85 40.54
N LEU A 434 18.88 -31.20 41.34
CA LEU A 434 19.27 -30.58 42.60
C LEU A 434 19.77 -31.61 43.63
N LYS A 435 19.17 -32.81 43.64
CA LYS A 435 19.49 -33.86 44.61
C LYS A 435 20.89 -34.40 44.37
N SER A 436 21.25 -34.69 43.12
CA SER A 436 22.60 -35.10 42.71
C SER A 436 23.64 -34.04 43.08
N ALA A 437 23.35 -32.76 42.82
CA ALA A 437 24.24 -31.67 43.19
C ALA A 437 24.40 -31.52 44.72
N ALA A 438 23.32 -31.66 45.47
CA ALA A 438 23.32 -31.61 46.94
C ALA A 438 24.11 -32.78 47.54
N ASN A 439 23.92 -33.99 47.01
CA ASN A 439 24.67 -35.18 47.43
C ASN A 439 26.18 -34.99 47.20
N PHE A 440 26.59 -34.50 46.03
CA PHE A 440 28.00 -34.21 45.76
C PHE A 440 28.55 -33.11 46.67
N LYS A 441 27.79 -32.03 46.90
CA LYS A 441 28.17 -30.97 47.85
C LYS A 441 28.40 -31.55 49.26
N ASN A 442 27.51 -32.42 49.74
CA ASN A 442 27.64 -33.05 51.05
C ASN A 442 28.86 -33.96 51.12
N MET A 443 29.09 -34.77 50.09
CA MET A 443 30.29 -35.61 49.97
C MET A 443 31.57 -34.77 49.97
N ALA A 444 31.60 -33.66 49.22
CA ALA A 444 32.75 -32.76 49.17
C ALA A 444 33.03 -32.11 50.54
N ASN A 445 32.00 -31.73 51.30
CA ASN A 445 32.14 -31.24 52.67
C ASN A 445 32.69 -32.33 53.62
N GLN A 446 32.21 -33.56 53.50
CA GLN A 446 32.72 -34.71 54.26
C GLN A 446 34.19 -34.99 53.97
N LEU A 447 34.57 -34.94 52.69
CA LEU A 447 35.96 -35.12 52.28
C LEU A 447 36.85 -33.99 52.82
N ALA A 448 36.40 -32.73 52.73
CA ALA A 448 37.15 -31.58 53.26
C ALA A 448 37.40 -31.70 54.78
N CYS A 449 36.41 -32.15 55.55
CA CYS A 449 36.58 -32.40 56.99
C CYS A 449 37.58 -33.53 57.26
N LYS A 450 37.46 -34.66 56.54
CA LYS A 450 38.37 -35.81 56.71
C LYS A 450 39.81 -35.51 56.32
N LEU A 451 40.02 -34.61 55.35
CA LEU A 451 41.35 -34.18 54.91
C LEU A 451 41.94 -33.04 55.76
N GLY A 452 41.23 -32.59 56.82
CA GLY A 452 41.68 -31.47 57.66
C GLY A 452 41.68 -30.10 56.95
N ALA A 453 40.99 -29.98 55.82
CA ALA A 453 40.90 -28.73 55.07
C ALA A 453 39.94 -27.71 55.72
N VAL A 454 39.15 -28.14 56.70
CA VAL A 454 38.29 -27.30 57.53
C VAL A 454 38.50 -27.67 59.00
N ASN A 455 38.82 -26.67 59.82
CA ASN A 455 38.94 -26.83 61.27
C ASN A 455 37.55 -26.93 61.89
N LYS A 456 36.94 -28.12 61.89
CA LYS A 456 35.74 -28.40 62.67
C LYS A 456 36.03 -29.48 63.69
N ASP A 457 35.97 -29.09 64.95
CA ASP A 457 36.00 -30.00 66.09
C ASP A 457 34.58 -30.54 66.32
N GLY A 458 34.39 -31.84 66.11
CA GLY A 458 33.14 -32.54 66.41
C GLY A 458 32.48 -33.25 65.22
N ARG A 459 31.81 -34.37 65.52
CA ARG A 459 31.06 -35.21 64.57
C ARG A 459 29.59 -35.22 64.98
N THR A 460 28.69 -34.86 64.07
CA THR A 460 27.24 -35.01 64.28
C THR A 460 26.74 -36.12 63.36
N TRP A 461 26.02 -37.11 63.88
CA TRP A 461 25.48 -38.23 63.09
C TRP A 461 23.96 -38.06 62.95
N ASP A 462 23.46 -38.04 61.71
CA ASP A 462 22.01 -38.05 61.45
C ASP A 462 21.52 -39.51 61.44
N ALA A 463 20.86 -39.91 62.52
CA ALA A 463 20.33 -41.25 62.70
C ALA A 463 19.22 -41.61 61.69
N THR A 464 18.48 -40.62 61.17
CA THR A 464 17.41 -40.85 60.18
C THR A 464 17.98 -41.04 58.79
N ALA A 465 19.04 -40.30 58.44
CA ALA A 465 19.73 -40.47 57.16
C ALA A 465 20.73 -41.64 57.17
N GLY A 466 21.19 -42.08 58.35
CA GLY A 466 22.20 -43.13 58.50
C GLY A 466 23.61 -42.68 58.11
N LEU A 467 23.90 -41.38 58.22
CA LEU A 467 25.12 -40.75 57.69
C LEU A 467 25.63 -39.66 58.64
N ASP A 468 26.92 -39.32 58.51
CA ASP A 468 27.49 -38.14 59.16
C ASP A 468 26.84 -36.85 58.65
N SER A 469 26.18 -36.13 59.56
CA SER A 469 25.63 -34.80 59.36
C SER A 469 26.73 -33.77 59.57
N ILE A 470 27.20 -33.20 58.47
CA ILE A 470 28.11 -32.07 58.50
C ILE A 470 27.28 -30.84 58.19
N GLU A 471 27.27 -29.89 59.12
CA GLU A 471 26.71 -28.56 58.89
C GLU A 471 27.23 -28.04 57.54
N PRO A 472 26.32 -27.76 56.60
CA PRO A 472 26.71 -27.44 55.23
C PRO A 472 27.60 -26.21 55.25
N SER A 473 28.83 -26.36 54.72
CA SER A 473 29.75 -25.23 54.58
C SER A 473 29.06 -24.11 53.79
N GLU A 474 28.99 -22.92 54.39
CA GLU A 474 28.52 -21.71 53.71
C GLU A 474 29.39 -21.32 52.52
N ASN A 475 30.63 -21.84 52.48
CA ASN A 475 31.58 -21.58 51.40
C ASN A 475 31.22 -22.34 50.11
N MET A 476 30.31 -23.31 50.11
CA MET A 476 29.85 -23.96 48.88
C MET A 476 28.37 -23.67 48.63
N LYS A 477 28.08 -22.89 47.59
CA LYS A 477 26.71 -22.54 47.21
C LYS A 477 26.27 -23.38 46.01
N LEU A 478 25.07 -23.95 46.09
CA LEU A 478 24.41 -24.53 44.93
C LEU A 478 23.84 -23.40 44.07
N THR A 479 24.17 -23.41 42.79
CA THR A 479 23.71 -22.46 41.80
C THR A 479 23.17 -23.20 40.58
N THR A 480 22.29 -22.55 39.83
CA THR A 480 21.63 -23.13 38.66
C THR A 480 21.97 -22.34 37.41
N THR A 481 22.19 -23.02 36.30
CA THR A 481 22.19 -22.42 34.96
C THR A 481 20.93 -22.85 34.25
N THR A 482 20.14 -21.89 33.76
CA THR A 482 19.02 -22.19 32.85
C THR A 482 19.55 -22.25 31.42
N HIS A 483 19.17 -23.31 30.71
CA HIS A 483 19.58 -23.56 29.33
C HIS A 483 18.47 -23.16 28.37
N ILE A 484 18.86 -22.49 27.29
CA ILE A 484 17.96 -22.18 26.19
C ILE A 484 18.24 -23.24 25.14
N LEU A 485 17.29 -24.15 24.92
CA LEU A 485 17.33 -25.08 23.79
C LEU A 485 16.33 -24.59 22.74
N GLU A 486 16.79 -24.42 21.51
CA GLU A 486 15.92 -24.08 20.38
C GLU A 486 16.29 -24.94 19.19
N MET A 487 15.27 -25.45 18.51
CA MET A 487 15.40 -26.25 17.32
C MET A 487 14.55 -25.64 16.20
N ASP A 488 15.04 -25.74 14.98
CA ASP A 488 14.33 -25.22 13.81
C ASP A 488 13.01 -25.97 13.58
N ALA A 489 11.97 -25.23 13.16
CA ALA A 489 10.62 -25.76 13.02
C ALA A 489 10.50 -26.93 12.02
N ASP A 490 11.44 -27.06 11.09
CA ASP A 490 11.49 -28.11 10.07
C ASP A 490 11.90 -29.48 10.62
N LYS A 491 12.60 -29.54 11.76
CA LYS A 491 12.95 -30.79 12.44
C LYS A 491 11.71 -31.51 13.01
N GLU A 492 11.68 -32.83 12.91
CA GLU A 492 10.58 -33.69 13.37
C GLU A 492 10.79 -34.11 14.83
N PRO A 493 10.06 -33.51 15.80
CA PRO A 493 10.25 -33.81 17.22
C PRO A 493 9.93 -35.28 17.59
N GLU A 494 9.15 -35.99 16.77
CA GLU A 494 8.72 -37.37 17.00
C GLU A 494 9.87 -38.38 16.94
N ILE A 495 10.90 -38.11 16.15
CA ILE A 495 12.00 -39.06 15.85
C ILE A 495 13.34 -38.63 16.44
N ILE A 496 13.38 -37.49 17.12
CA ILE A 496 14.59 -36.97 17.76
C ILE A 496 14.53 -37.17 19.28
N PRO A 497 15.65 -37.00 19.98
CA PRO A 497 15.66 -37.05 21.43
C PRO A 497 14.87 -35.90 22.07
N THR A 498 14.34 -36.15 23.25
CA THR A 498 13.71 -35.14 24.11
C THR A 498 14.70 -34.02 24.45
N PRO A 499 14.23 -32.83 24.83
CA PRO A 499 15.12 -31.77 25.29
C PRO A 499 16.07 -32.16 26.44
N LYS A 500 15.62 -33.06 27.32
CA LYS A 500 16.42 -33.55 28.46
C LYS A 500 17.53 -34.49 27.98
N GLU A 501 17.25 -35.37 27.04
CA GLU A 501 18.26 -36.25 26.42
C GLU A 501 19.28 -35.44 25.61
N VAL A 502 18.83 -34.44 24.85
CA VAL A 502 19.74 -33.50 24.16
C VAL A 502 20.65 -32.82 25.17
N LEU A 503 20.11 -32.22 26.23
CA LEU A 503 20.93 -31.56 27.25
C LEU A 503 21.88 -32.54 27.93
N HIS A 504 21.43 -33.78 28.15
CA HIS A 504 22.24 -34.80 28.78
C HIS A 504 23.45 -35.15 27.92
N ALA A 505 23.25 -35.41 26.62
CA ALA A 505 24.32 -35.67 25.66
C ALA A 505 25.32 -34.51 25.58
N LEU A 506 24.85 -33.25 25.66
CA LEU A 506 25.70 -32.07 25.57
C LEU A 506 26.65 -31.89 26.76
N PHE A 507 26.28 -32.34 27.97
CA PHE A 507 27.09 -32.14 29.19
C PHE A 507 27.76 -33.40 29.72
N TRP A 508 27.15 -34.56 29.51
CA TRP A 508 27.61 -35.84 30.09
C TRP A 508 27.74 -36.95 29.05
N GLY A 509 27.44 -36.68 27.77
CA GLY A 509 27.63 -37.63 26.68
C GLY A 509 29.08 -37.75 26.22
N THR A 510 29.33 -38.74 25.37
CA THR A 510 30.59 -38.84 24.64
C THR A 510 30.72 -37.70 23.61
N PRO A 511 31.92 -37.42 23.06
CA PRO A 511 32.06 -36.49 21.94
C PRO A 511 31.15 -36.83 20.74
N GLN A 512 30.93 -38.12 20.48
CA GLN A 512 30.03 -38.59 19.41
C GLN A 512 28.57 -38.29 19.75
N ASP A 513 28.16 -38.45 21.01
CA ASP A 513 26.83 -38.05 21.46
C ASP A 513 26.64 -36.53 21.34
N TYR A 514 27.65 -35.75 21.74
CA TYR A 514 27.64 -34.30 21.58
C TYR A 514 27.43 -33.91 20.11
N ASP A 515 28.25 -34.45 19.20
CA ASP A 515 28.22 -34.12 17.77
C ASP A 515 26.88 -34.50 17.14
N LYS A 516 26.28 -35.63 17.56
CA LYS A 516 24.95 -36.07 17.11
C LYS A 516 23.86 -35.12 17.60
N HIS A 517 23.88 -34.71 18.86
CA HIS A 517 22.77 -33.98 19.47
C HIS A 517 22.84 -32.46 19.24
N ILE A 518 24.04 -31.89 19.10
CA ILE A 518 24.23 -30.47 18.77
C ILE A 518 23.63 -30.13 17.40
N ALA A 519 23.61 -31.10 16.47
CA ALA A 519 23.05 -30.96 15.12
C ALA A 519 21.50 -30.83 15.09
N TYR A 520 20.82 -31.12 16.19
CA TYR A 520 19.38 -30.87 16.33
C TYR A 520 19.08 -29.42 16.72
N LEU A 521 20.03 -28.73 17.36
CA LEU A 521 19.84 -27.36 17.81
C LEU A 521 20.07 -26.37 16.67
N ASN A 522 19.38 -25.24 16.72
CA ASN A 522 19.68 -24.14 15.80
C ASN A 522 21.05 -23.53 16.12
N GLU A 523 21.68 -22.91 15.12
CA GLU A 523 23.03 -22.36 15.24
C GLU A 523 23.18 -21.36 16.40
N LYS A 524 22.15 -20.53 16.63
CA LYS A 524 22.12 -19.55 17.71
C LYS A 524 22.23 -20.21 19.08
N THR A 525 21.66 -21.39 19.25
CA THR A 525 21.68 -22.16 20.49
C THR A 525 22.96 -22.99 20.59
N ALA A 526 23.34 -23.65 19.50
CA ALA A 526 24.49 -24.56 19.45
C ALA A 526 25.79 -23.89 19.93
N LYS A 527 26.03 -22.62 19.57
CA LYS A 527 27.24 -21.87 19.95
C LYS A 527 27.46 -21.69 21.46
N PHE A 528 26.44 -21.91 22.30
CA PHE A 528 26.57 -21.79 23.76
C PHE A 528 27.12 -23.05 24.41
N TYR A 529 27.24 -24.14 23.67
CA TYR A 529 27.76 -25.41 24.14
C TYR A 529 29.17 -25.62 23.57
N LYS A 530 30.02 -26.26 24.37
CA LYS A 530 31.41 -26.57 24.00
C LYS A 530 31.55 -28.07 23.87
N ARG A 531 32.10 -28.52 22.75
CA ARG A 531 32.44 -29.91 22.52
C ARG A 531 33.45 -30.38 23.58
N PRO A 532 33.26 -31.55 24.21
CA PRO A 532 34.24 -32.11 25.14
C PRO A 532 35.57 -32.39 24.41
N GLN A 533 36.68 -32.13 25.09
CA GLN A 533 38.03 -32.38 24.57
C GLN A 533 38.37 -33.88 24.70
N ILE A 534 39.00 -34.43 23.67
CA ILE A 534 39.54 -35.80 23.69
C ILE A 534 41.02 -35.68 24.05
N LEU A 535 41.41 -36.22 25.22
CA LEU A 535 42.83 -36.36 25.57
C LEU A 535 43.43 -37.49 24.74
N ASN A 536 44.64 -37.27 24.19
CA ASN A 536 45.38 -38.23 23.34
C ASN A 536 44.79 -38.49 21.95
N GLN A 537 44.08 -37.53 21.36
CA GLN A 537 43.83 -37.59 19.92
C GLN A 537 45.19 -37.39 19.22
N GLU A 538 45.71 -38.42 18.55
CA GLU A 538 46.85 -38.23 17.65
C GLU A 538 46.44 -37.15 16.65
N GLU A 539 47.14 -36.01 16.67
CA GLU A 539 46.91 -34.95 15.71
C GLU A 539 47.11 -35.55 14.31
N THR A 540 46.01 -35.72 13.58
CA THR A 540 46.09 -36.09 12.17
C THR A 540 46.85 -34.99 11.44
N LYS A 541 47.80 -35.35 10.57
CA LYS A 541 48.66 -34.40 9.83
C LYS A 541 47.89 -33.26 9.14
N GLU A 542 46.63 -33.46 8.80
CA GLU A 542 45.74 -32.42 8.22
C GLU A 542 45.38 -31.27 9.18
N ASP A 543 45.33 -31.51 10.49
CA ASP A 543 45.04 -30.47 11.47
C ASP A 543 46.25 -29.57 11.71
N VAL A 544 47.47 -30.10 11.55
CA VAL A 544 48.72 -29.34 11.67
C VAL A 544 48.91 -28.39 10.48
N GLU A 545 48.54 -28.78 9.26
CA GLU A 545 48.67 -27.90 8.08
C GLU A 545 47.73 -26.68 8.10
N LYS A 546 46.56 -26.77 8.73
CA LYS A 546 45.64 -25.62 8.89
C LYS A 546 46.10 -24.61 9.95
N ILE A 547 46.89 -25.04 10.93
CA ILE A 547 47.43 -24.14 11.97
C ILE A 547 48.66 -23.38 11.44
N VAL A 548 49.40 -23.96 10.49
CA VAL A 548 50.62 -23.34 9.94
C VAL A 548 50.32 -22.36 8.78
N THR A 549 49.09 -22.34 8.24
CA THR A 549 48.72 -21.49 7.09
C THR A 549 47.64 -20.43 7.38
N GLY A 550 47.19 -20.30 8.63
CA GLY A 550 46.16 -19.34 9.08
C GLY A 550 46.71 -18.06 9.68
#